data_AF-A0A0G1M001-F1
#
_entry.id   AF-A0A0G1M001-F1
#
_cell.length_a   1.000
_cell.length_b   1.000
_cell.length_c   1.000
_cell.angle_alpha   90.00
_cell.angle_beta   90.00
_cell.angle_gamma   90.00
#
_symmetry.space_group_name_H-M   'P 1'
#
loop_
_entity.id
_entity.type
_entity.pdbx_description
1 polymer ?
#
loop_
_entity_poly.entity_id
_entity_poly.type
_entity_poly.pdbx_seq_one_letter_code
_entity_poly.pdbx_strand_id
1 'polypeptide(L)'
;RIPSILITTVGSIEEDIMKASGEFLAAGEKENDAELREQGLNRIYNILVSNEHYTKFESFMEQALEKTYVNQKKEGRQLTPSELFHNLGKELDDENSILFQASKNGIPNFCPAVTDGSFGIALMMMQEKHKDFGLDIVRDMKKLYEITTEKQNEKERKTAAIVLGGGVPKHHAILFNSLKGGLDYAIYITTSSPESGSLSGAPPEEAMSWGKVKAGASFARVKGDATILFPLLAYCMKKIWKE
;
A
#
# COMPACT_ATOMS: atom_id res chain seq x y z
N ARG A 1 4.78 16.90 -3.89
CA ARG A 1 4.81 15.67 -3.08
C ARG A 1 3.66 15.76 -2.09
N ILE A 2 2.67 14.86 -2.14
CA ILE A 2 1.47 14.96 -1.30
C ILE A 2 1.54 14.00 -0.11
N PRO A 3 1.74 12.67 -0.29
CA PRO A 3 1.96 11.81 0.87
C PRO A 3 3.42 11.87 1.35
N SER A 4 3.61 11.81 2.66
CA SER A 4 4.93 11.55 3.27
C SER A 4 5.16 10.06 3.52
N ILE A 5 4.10 9.25 3.51
CA ILE A 5 4.11 7.80 3.76
C ILE A 5 3.02 7.18 2.90
N LEU A 6 3.29 5.99 2.35
CA LEU A 6 2.29 5.12 1.73
C LEU A 6 2.12 3.88 2.59
N ILE A 7 0.88 3.40 2.71
CA ILE A 7 0.56 2.13 3.35
C ILE A 7 -0.46 1.44 2.47
N THR A 8 -0.17 0.23 2.01
CA THR A 8 -1.06 -0.50 1.09
C THR A 8 -1.00 -2.02 1.34
N THR A 9 -1.83 -2.77 0.63
CA THR A 9 -1.74 -4.23 0.54
C THR A 9 -0.81 -4.63 -0.59
N VAL A 10 -0.33 -5.88 -0.56
CA VAL A 10 0.66 -6.34 -1.52
C VAL A 10 0.12 -6.40 -2.95
N GLY A 11 -1.19 -6.65 -3.14
CA GLY A 11 -1.82 -6.58 -4.45
C GLY A 11 -1.58 -5.25 -5.19
N SER A 12 -1.61 -4.11 -4.50
CA SER A 12 -1.29 -2.82 -5.14
C SER A 12 0.19 -2.69 -5.54
N ILE A 13 1.10 -3.36 -4.82
CA ILE A 13 2.53 -3.38 -5.15
C ILE A 13 2.75 -4.26 -6.38
N GLU A 14 2.13 -5.44 -6.40
CA GLU A 14 2.18 -6.40 -7.50
C GLU A 14 1.63 -5.80 -8.79
N GLU A 15 0.43 -5.23 -8.73
CA GLU A 15 -0.23 -4.64 -9.89
C GLU A 15 0.50 -3.39 -10.42
N ASP A 16 1.13 -2.59 -9.55
CA ASP A 16 1.97 -1.46 -9.97
C ASP A 16 3.22 -1.93 -10.73
N ILE A 17 3.88 -3.00 -10.25
CA ILE A 17 5.01 -3.62 -10.96
C ILE A 17 4.54 -4.23 -12.29
N MET A 18 3.41 -4.94 -12.30
CA MET A 18 2.86 -5.53 -13.53
C MET A 18 2.54 -4.46 -14.56
N LYS A 19 1.93 -3.34 -14.14
CA LYS A 19 1.57 -2.24 -15.03
C LYS A 19 2.77 -1.53 -15.66
N ALA A 20 3.91 -1.51 -14.98
CA ALA A 20 5.16 -1.04 -15.58
C ALA A 20 5.61 -1.88 -16.80
N SER A 21 5.04 -3.08 -17.00
CA SER A 21 5.33 -3.98 -18.11
C SER A 21 4.22 -4.08 -19.18
N GLY A 22 3.09 -3.40 -18.98
CA GLY A 22 1.93 -3.43 -19.88
C GLY A 22 0.63 -2.98 -19.22
N GLU A 23 -0.32 -2.52 -20.04
CA GLU A 23 -1.64 -2.09 -19.56
C GLU A 23 -2.57 -3.27 -19.27
N PHE A 24 -3.42 -3.10 -18.27
CA PHE A 24 -4.52 -4.03 -18.01
C PHE A 24 -5.72 -3.72 -18.93
N LEU A 25 -6.55 -4.73 -19.18
CA LEU A 25 -7.69 -4.58 -20.08
C LEU A 25 -8.96 -4.26 -19.27
N ALA A 26 -9.83 -3.41 -19.82
CA ALA A 26 -11.17 -3.25 -19.28
C ALA A 26 -12.06 -4.46 -19.66
N ALA A 27 -12.95 -4.84 -18.76
CA ALA A 27 -13.91 -5.94 -18.92
C ALA A 27 -15.34 -5.46 -18.65
N GLY A 28 -16.32 -6.25 -19.09
CA GLY A 28 -17.70 -6.09 -18.63
C GLY A 28 -17.89 -6.56 -17.19
N GLU A 29 -19.04 -6.22 -16.59
CA GLU A 29 -19.40 -6.69 -15.24
C GLU A 29 -19.74 -8.19 -15.19
N LYS A 30 -20.11 -8.76 -16.33
CA LYS A 30 -20.57 -10.15 -16.48
C LYS A 30 -19.72 -10.86 -17.54
N GLU A 31 -18.59 -11.39 -17.08
CA GLU A 31 -17.73 -12.26 -17.88
C GLU A 31 -17.91 -13.72 -17.43
N ASN A 32 -17.64 -14.67 -18.32
CA ASN A 32 -17.56 -16.08 -17.95
C ASN A 32 -16.15 -16.40 -17.41
N ASP A 33 -16.01 -16.47 -16.09
CA ASP A 33 -14.72 -16.69 -15.43
C ASP A 33 -14.05 -18.03 -15.81
N ALA A 34 -14.82 -19.05 -16.21
CA ALA A 34 -14.26 -20.31 -16.69
C ALA A 34 -13.59 -20.15 -18.06
N GLU A 35 -14.23 -19.43 -18.98
CA GLU A 35 -13.66 -19.11 -20.30
C GLU A 35 -12.44 -18.18 -20.16
N LEU A 36 -12.51 -17.17 -19.27
CA LEU A 36 -11.37 -16.31 -18.97
C LEU A 36 -10.17 -17.12 -18.46
N ARG A 37 -10.41 -18.10 -17.59
CA ARG A 37 -9.36 -18.99 -17.08
C ARG A 37 -8.72 -19.80 -18.21
N GLU A 38 -9.51 -20.34 -19.13
CA GLU A 38 -9.00 -21.06 -20.32
C GLU A 38 -8.18 -20.16 -21.24
N GLN A 39 -8.53 -18.88 -21.32
CA GLN A 39 -7.80 -17.84 -22.08
C GLN A 39 -6.57 -17.30 -21.33
N GLY A 40 -6.33 -17.73 -20.08
CA GLY A 40 -5.23 -17.23 -19.26
C GLY A 40 -5.42 -15.79 -18.78
N LEU A 41 -6.67 -15.38 -18.54
CA LEU A 41 -7.05 -14.06 -18.05
C LEU A 41 -7.59 -14.18 -16.62
N ASN A 42 -7.11 -13.31 -15.73
CA ASN A 42 -7.56 -13.21 -14.34
C ASN A 42 -8.39 -11.93 -14.20
N ARG A 43 -9.58 -12.02 -13.59
CA ARG A 43 -10.51 -10.88 -13.49
C ARG A 43 -10.48 -10.23 -12.11
N ILE A 44 -10.34 -8.91 -12.10
CA ILE A 44 -10.52 -8.03 -10.95
C ILE A 44 -11.75 -7.17 -11.23
N TYR A 45 -12.92 -7.69 -10.87
CA TYR A 45 -14.23 -7.09 -11.19
C TYR A 45 -14.41 -6.77 -12.68
N ASN A 46 -14.15 -5.54 -13.11
CA ASN A 46 -14.27 -5.05 -14.50
C ASN A 46 -12.90 -4.77 -15.15
N ILE A 47 -11.84 -5.41 -14.64
CA ILE A 47 -10.47 -5.35 -15.15
C ILE A 47 -9.97 -6.77 -15.39
N LEU A 48 -9.21 -7.00 -16.48
CA LEU A 48 -8.56 -8.27 -16.79
C LEU A 48 -7.03 -8.11 -16.78
N VAL A 49 -6.37 -9.08 -16.14
CA VAL A 49 -4.92 -9.20 -16.04
C VAL A 49 -4.50 -10.52 -16.65
N SER A 50 -3.70 -10.49 -17.71
CA SER A 50 -3.24 -11.72 -18.38
C SER A 50 -2.16 -12.44 -17.57
N ASN A 51 -2.07 -13.77 -17.71
CA ASN A 51 -0.99 -14.57 -17.14
C ASN A 51 0.40 -14.11 -17.60
N GLU A 52 0.51 -13.47 -18.77
CA GLU A 52 1.77 -12.88 -19.24
C GLU A 52 2.28 -11.79 -18.27
N HIS A 53 1.39 -10.97 -17.70
CA HIS A 53 1.78 -9.98 -16.68
C HIS A 53 2.36 -10.66 -15.44
N TYR A 54 1.77 -11.78 -15.01
CA TYR A 54 2.29 -12.59 -13.90
C TYR A 54 3.66 -13.20 -14.24
N THR A 55 3.85 -13.75 -15.44
CA THR A 55 5.17 -14.29 -15.86
C THR A 55 6.25 -13.21 -15.88
N LYS A 56 5.93 -12.00 -16.36
CA LYS A 56 6.85 -10.85 -16.34
C LYS A 56 7.16 -10.41 -14.91
N PHE A 57 6.13 -10.34 -14.05
CA PHE A 57 6.28 -10.04 -12.63
C PHE A 57 7.17 -11.06 -11.92
N GLU A 58 6.97 -12.36 -12.13
CA GLU A 58 7.78 -13.43 -11.56
C GLU A 58 9.25 -13.29 -11.99
N SER A 59 9.50 -13.05 -13.28
CA SER A 59 10.85 -12.86 -13.82
C SER A 59 11.55 -11.63 -13.21
N PHE A 60 10.81 -10.53 -13.05
CA PHE A 60 11.32 -9.32 -12.39
C PHE A 60 11.64 -9.58 -10.91
N MET A 61 10.71 -10.24 -10.20
CA MET A 61 10.86 -10.55 -8.78
C MET A 61 12.02 -11.49 -8.53
N GLU A 62 12.23 -12.53 -9.35
CA GLU A 62 13.37 -13.43 -9.20
C GLU A 62 14.69 -12.66 -9.24
N GLN A 63 14.88 -11.80 -10.25
CA GLN A 63 16.10 -11.01 -10.39
C GLN A 63 16.28 -10.02 -9.24
N ALA A 64 15.21 -9.33 -8.85
CA ALA A 64 15.26 -8.33 -7.79
C ALA A 64 15.48 -8.95 -6.41
N LEU A 65 14.90 -10.12 -6.13
CA LEU A 65 15.09 -10.83 -4.86
C LEU A 65 16.50 -11.41 -4.74
N GLU A 66 17.09 -11.90 -5.84
CA GLU A 66 18.51 -12.31 -5.83
C GLU A 66 19.45 -11.14 -5.48
N LYS A 67 19.26 -9.98 -6.11
CA LYS A 67 19.99 -8.74 -5.73
C LYS A 67 19.77 -8.38 -4.26
N THR A 68 18.52 -8.49 -3.80
CA THR A 68 18.14 -8.23 -2.41
C THR A 68 18.88 -9.15 -1.45
N TYR A 69 18.94 -10.44 -1.73
CA TYR A 69 19.66 -11.42 -0.91
C TYR A 69 21.16 -11.13 -0.85
N VAL A 70 21.80 -10.83 -1.99
CA VAL A 70 23.21 -10.40 -2.01
C VAL A 70 23.44 -9.19 -1.10
N ASN A 71 22.54 -8.20 -1.14
CA ASN A 71 22.62 -7.04 -0.26
C ASN A 71 22.43 -7.42 1.22
N GLN A 72 21.49 -8.30 1.55
CA GLN A 72 21.29 -8.79 2.92
C GLN A 72 22.55 -9.49 3.46
N LYS A 73 23.21 -10.32 2.65
CA LYS A 73 24.46 -11.01 3.04
C LYS A 73 25.60 -10.03 3.26
N LYS A 74 25.70 -8.98 2.44
CA LYS A 74 26.70 -7.92 2.59
C LYS A 74 26.47 -7.08 3.85
N GLU A 75 25.22 -6.74 4.15
CA GLU A 75 24.87 -5.93 5.32
C GLU A 75 24.78 -6.74 6.63
N GLY A 76 24.74 -8.08 6.55
CA GLY A 76 24.60 -8.96 7.70
C GLY A 76 23.23 -8.89 8.38
N ARG A 77 22.18 -8.48 7.65
CA ARG A 77 20.81 -8.35 8.17
C ARG A 77 19.77 -8.60 7.07
N GLN A 78 18.60 -9.09 7.48
CA GLN A 78 17.41 -9.08 6.62
C GLN A 78 16.96 -7.64 6.36
N LEU A 79 16.40 -7.36 5.17
CA LEU A 79 15.76 -6.08 4.84
C LEU A 79 14.31 -6.08 5.34
N THR A 80 13.74 -4.89 5.52
CA THR A 80 12.31 -4.69 5.79
C THR A 80 11.52 -4.65 4.48
N PRO A 81 10.21 -4.96 4.45
CA PRO A 81 9.37 -4.75 3.27
C PRO A 81 9.49 -3.36 2.65
N SER A 82 9.46 -2.27 3.44
CA SER A 82 9.63 -0.91 2.90
C SER A 82 10.98 -0.66 2.21
N GLU A 83 12.08 -1.25 2.71
CA GLU A 83 13.41 -1.21 2.08
C GLU A 83 13.41 -1.98 0.76
N LEU A 84 12.76 -3.15 0.74
CA LEU A 84 12.61 -3.93 -0.49
C LEU A 84 11.81 -3.14 -1.52
N PHE A 85 10.64 -2.60 -1.18
CA PHE A 85 9.83 -1.80 -2.10
C PHE A 85 10.56 -0.57 -2.63
N HIS A 86 11.36 0.10 -1.78
CA HIS A 86 12.21 1.20 -2.20
C HIS A 86 13.23 0.76 -3.26
N ASN A 87 13.85 -0.40 -3.07
CA ASN A 87 14.80 -0.96 -4.04
C ASN A 87 14.10 -1.41 -5.33
N LEU A 88 12.94 -2.08 -5.23
CA LEU A 88 12.14 -2.46 -6.40
C LEU A 88 11.77 -1.23 -7.25
N GLY A 89 11.33 -0.15 -6.59
CA GLY A 89 11.02 1.11 -7.29
C GLY A 89 12.21 1.73 -8.03
N LYS A 90 13.47 1.46 -7.63
CA LYS A 90 14.66 1.91 -8.39
C LYS A 90 14.96 1.07 -9.62
N GLU A 91 14.48 -0.17 -9.64
CA GLU A 91 14.68 -1.12 -10.72
C GLU A 91 13.58 -1.01 -11.79
N LEU A 92 12.48 -0.30 -11.48
CA LEU A 92 11.44 0.03 -12.44
C LEU A 92 11.86 1.23 -13.32
N ASP A 93 11.46 1.21 -14.59
CA ASP A 93 11.66 2.31 -15.54
C ASP A 93 10.30 2.80 -16.09
N ASP A 94 9.36 3.05 -15.17
CA ASP A 94 8.04 3.61 -15.48
C ASP A 94 7.76 4.82 -14.59
N GLU A 95 7.70 6.01 -15.19
CA GLU A 95 7.39 7.24 -14.44
C GLU A 95 5.95 7.26 -13.91
N ASN A 96 5.06 6.39 -14.39
CA ASN A 96 3.69 6.28 -13.88
C ASN A 96 3.57 5.34 -12.68
N SER A 97 4.57 4.49 -12.43
CA SER A 97 4.59 3.59 -11.28
C SER A 97 4.65 4.36 -9.96
N ILE A 98 3.77 3.99 -9.03
CA ILE A 98 3.73 4.53 -7.68
C ILE A 98 5.01 4.15 -6.93
N LEU A 99 5.51 2.91 -7.09
CA LEU A 99 6.76 2.46 -6.48
C LEU A 99 7.97 3.22 -7.01
N PHE A 100 8.04 3.45 -8.32
CA PHE A 100 9.08 4.26 -8.93
C PHE A 100 9.07 5.68 -8.36
N GLN A 101 7.91 6.33 -8.37
CA GLN A 101 7.76 7.68 -7.83
C GLN A 101 8.03 7.74 -6.32
N ALA A 102 7.61 6.74 -5.55
CA ALA A 102 7.87 6.67 -4.12
C ALA A 102 9.38 6.57 -3.84
N SER A 103 10.08 5.70 -4.57
CA SER A 103 11.53 5.53 -4.44
C SER A 103 12.31 6.79 -4.84
N LYS A 104 11.98 7.38 -6.00
CA LYS A 104 12.56 8.63 -6.51
C LYS A 104 12.40 9.80 -5.54
N ASN A 105 11.29 9.82 -4.79
CA ASN A 105 10.98 10.91 -3.86
C ASN A 105 11.29 10.60 -2.38
N GLY A 106 11.83 9.42 -2.06
CA GLY A 106 12.13 9.01 -0.69
C GLY A 106 10.89 8.83 0.19
N ILE A 107 9.76 8.40 -0.40
CA ILE A 107 8.50 8.15 0.31
C ILE A 107 8.47 6.66 0.70
N PRO A 108 8.50 6.31 2.00
CA PRO A 108 8.42 4.92 2.42
C PRO A 108 7.03 4.35 2.13
N ASN A 109 7.00 3.11 1.62
CA ASN A 109 5.79 2.35 1.38
C ASN A 109 5.76 1.16 2.35
N PHE A 110 4.70 1.02 3.14
CA PHE A 110 4.53 -0.06 4.10
C PHE A 110 3.45 -1.04 3.65
N CYS A 111 3.73 -2.34 3.79
CA CYS A 111 2.75 -3.38 3.59
C CYS A 111 2.83 -4.40 4.74
N PRO A 112 1.91 -4.35 5.71
CA PRO A 112 1.97 -5.23 6.88
C PRO A 112 1.75 -6.71 6.54
N ALA A 113 0.96 -6.98 5.50
CA ALA A 113 0.64 -8.32 5.00
C ALA A 113 1.38 -8.58 3.67
N VAL A 114 2.71 -8.50 3.69
CA VAL A 114 3.57 -8.59 2.49
C VAL A 114 3.51 -9.96 1.77
N THR A 115 3.04 -11.00 2.45
CA THR A 115 2.99 -12.36 1.91
C THR A 115 1.65 -12.71 1.24
N ASP A 116 0.67 -11.81 1.26
CA ASP A 116 -0.73 -12.08 0.86
C ASP A 116 -0.98 -11.87 -0.65
N GLY A 117 -0.21 -12.56 -1.50
CA GLY A 117 -0.30 -12.42 -2.97
C GLY A 117 0.82 -13.14 -3.73
N SER A 118 0.92 -12.89 -5.03
CA SER A 118 1.97 -13.46 -5.90
C SER A 118 3.38 -13.06 -5.44
N PHE A 119 3.51 -11.90 -4.81
CA PHE A 119 4.75 -11.45 -4.16
C PHE A 119 5.16 -12.39 -3.03
N GLY A 120 4.20 -12.87 -2.23
CA GLY A 120 4.45 -13.83 -1.16
C GLY A 120 4.96 -15.17 -1.68
N ILE A 121 4.45 -15.63 -2.83
CA ILE A 121 4.94 -16.83 -3.50
C ILE A 121 6.41 -16.63 -3.94
N ALA A 122 6.75 -15.47 -4.52
CA ALA A 122 8.13 -15.16 -4.89
C ALA A 122 9.07 -15.13 -3.67
N LEU A 123 8.64 -14.56 -2.55
CA LEU A 123 9.39 -14.59 -1.29
C LEU A 123 9.61 -16.02 -0.77
N MET A 124 8.57 -16.86 -0.81
CA MET A 124 8.64 -18.26 -0.41
C MET A 124 9.62 -19.04 -1.30
N MET A 125 9.57 -18.87 -2.62
CA MET A 125 10.50 -19.51 -3.56
C MET A 125 11.95 -19.06 -3.31
N MET A 126 12.16 -17.77 -3.01
CA MET A 126 13.47 -17.25 -2.66
C MET A 126 14.01 -17.90 -1.38
N GLN A 127 13.17 -18.09 -0.36
CA GLN A 127 13.54 -18.77 0.87
C GLN A 127 13.80 -20.27 0.66
N GLU A 128 13.12 -20.93 -0.29
CA GLU A 128 13.43 -22.30 -0.66
C GLU A 128 14.83 -22.43 -1.27
N LYS A 129 15.25 -21.45 -2.07
CA LYS A 129 16.60 -21.39 -2.66
C LYS A 129 17.67 -20.99 -1.64
N HIS A 130 17.37 -20.03 -0.76
CA HIS A 130 18.27 -19.51 0.25
C HIS A 130 17.57 -19.51 1.61
N LYS A 131 17.81 -20.57 2.41
CA LYS A 131 17.06 -20.84 3.65
C LYS A 131 17.17 -19.75 4.73
N ASP A 132 18.16 -18.88 4.64
CA ASP A 132 18.37 -17.73 5.53
C ASP A 132 17.77 -16.41 4.99
N PHE A 133 17.19 -16.41 3.80
CA PHE A 133 16.44 -15.29 3.26
C PHE A 133 15.17 -15.05 4.10
N GLY A 134 14.86 -13.76 4.31
CA GLY A 134 13.64 -13.33 4.97
C GLY A 134 13.50 -11.82 4.97
N LEU A 135 12.35 -11.35 5.43
CA LEU A 135 12.05 -9.93 5.63
C LEU A 135 11.71 -9.65 7.08
N ASP A 136 12.28 -8.57 7.62
CA ASP A 136 12.08 -8.14 8.99
C ASP A 136 10.86 -7.20 9.09
N ILE A 137 9.68 -7.81 9.22
CA ILE A 137 8.40 -7.07 9.33
C ILE A 137 8.27 -6.30 10.64
N VAL A 138 8.94 -6.75 11.71
CA VAL A 138 8.89 -6.10 13.03
C VAL A 138 9.69 -4.80 13.00
N ARG A 139 10.87 -4.80 12.38
CA ARG A 139 11.63 -3.57 12.16
C ARG A 139 10.90 -2.61 11.23
N ASP A 140 10.14 -3.11 10.26
CA ASP A 140 9.32 -2.26 9.40
C ASP A 140 8.20 -1.55 10.18
N MET A 141 7.52 -2.32 11.04
CA MET A 141 6.55 -1.77 11.99
C MET A 141 7.17 -0.72 12.90
N LYS A 142 8.39 -0.97 13.40
CA LYS A 142 9.15 -0.03 14.23
C LYS A 142 9.48 1.26 13.47
N LYS A 143 9.88 1.19 12.20
CA LYS A 143 10.11 2.37 11.37
C LYS A 143 8.87 3.23 11.23
N LEU A 144 7.71 2.63 10.96
CA LEU A 144 6.46 3.38 10.89
C LEU A 144 6.11 4.02 12.24
N TYR A 145 6.30 3.29 13.34
CA TYR A 145 6.16 3.82 14.69
C TYR A 145 7.08 5.03 14.91
N GLU A 146 8.36 4.92 14.59
CA GLU A 146 9.34 6.00 14.72
C GLU A 146 8.90 7.20 13.86
N ILE A 147 8.56 7.04 12.59
CA ILE A 147 8.13 8.15 11.73
C ILE A 147 6.86 8.85 12.26
N THR A 148 5.93 8.08 12.82
CA THR A 148 4.65 8.62 13.32
C THR A 148 4.76 9.24 14.72
N THR A 149 5.71 8.80 15.54
CA THR A 149 5.89 9.21 16.94
C THR A 149 7.18 9.98 17.21
N GLU A 150 8.04 10.16 16.21
CA GLU A 150 9.36 10.77 16.36
C GLU A 150 9.25 12.13 17.04
N LYS A 151 9.93 12.20 18.17
CA LYS A 151 9.81 13.20 19.24
C LYS A 151 10.49 14.53 18.94
N GLN A 152 10.92 14.78 17.71
CA GLN A 152 11.47 16.08 17.36
C GLN A 152 10.31 17.08 17.27
N ASN A 153 10.03 17.72 18.42
CA ASN A 153 9.07 18.80 18.65
C ASN A 153 7.63 18.32 18.93
N GLU A 154 7.48 17.52 20.00
CA GLU A 154 6.25 16.85 20.50
C GLU A 154 4.97 17.72 20.68
N LYS A 155 4.96 19.02 20.39
CA LYS A 155 3.75 19.85 20.57
C LYS A 155 2.98 20.23 19.31
N GLU A 156 3.54 20.07 18.09
CA GLU A 156 2.91 20.74 16.92
C GLU A 156 2.77 19.90 15.64
N ARG A 157 3.39 18.72 15.52
CA ARG A 157 3.30 17.97 14.26
C ARG A 157 1.94 17.27 14.11
N LYS A 158 1.04 17.97 13.41
CA LYS A 158 -0.27 17.43 13.03
C LYS A 158 -0.11 16.29 12.03
N THR A 159 -0.89 15.22 12.18
CA THR A 159 -0.98 14.15 11.17
C THR A 159 -2.35 14.08 10.53
N ALA A 160 -2.34 13.75 9.24
CA ALA A 160 -3.52 13.55 8.43
C ALA A 160 -3.46 12.15 7.79
N ALA A 161 -4.62 11.49 7.70
CA ALA A 161 -4.76 10.27 6.90
C ALA A 161 -5.80 10.48 5.79
N ILE A 162 -5.42 10.14 4.55
CA ILE A 162 -6.35 9.98 3.43
C ILE A 162 -6.45 8.49 3.18
N VAL A 163 -7.60 7.90 3.54
CA VAL A 163 -7.85 6.46 3.42
C VAL A 163 -8.80 6.23 2.26
N LEU A 164 -8.32 5.46 1.27
CA LEU A 164 -9.11 4.98 0.15
C LEU A 164 -9.40 3.50 0.41
N GLY A 165 -10.65 3.17 0.72
CA GLY A 165 -11.07 1.83 1.10
C GLY A 165 -10.99 1.56 2.61
N GLY A 166 -10.34 0.46 2.99
CA GLY A 166 -10.35 -0.05 4.36
C GLY A 166 -9.23 -1.06 4.64
N GLY A 167 -9.53 -2.09 5.42
CA GLY A 167 -8.63 -3.23 5.64
C GLY A 167 -7.37 -2.91 6.43
N VAL A 168 -6.32 -3.70 6.18
CA VAL A 168 -5.02 -3.60 6.85
C VAL A 168 -4.38 -2.22 6.68
N PRO A 169 -4.37 -1.58 5.49
CA PRO A 169 -3.78 -0.25 5.33
C PRO A 169 -4.42 0.81 6.22
N LYS A 170 -5.76 0.84 6.28
CA LYS A 170 -6.50 1.71 7.20
C LYS A 170 -6.09 1.45 8.64
N HIS A 171 -6.11 0.19 9.09
CA HIS A 171 -5.77 -0.15 10.47
C HIS A 171 -4.37 0.33 10.84
N HIS A 172 -3.40 -0.03 9.99
CA HIS A 172 -2.00 0.18 10.27
C HIS A 172 -1.64 1.66 10.27
N ALA A 173 -2.26 2.47 9.39
CA ALA A 173 -2.11 3.92 9.37
C ALA A 173 -2.56 4.59 10.67
N ILE A 174 -3.74 4.20 11.18
CA ILE A 174 -4.34 4.87 12.35
C ILE A 174 -3.84 4.31 13.69
N LEU A 175 -3.34 3.07 13.70
CA LEU A 175 -2.86 2.40 14.90
C LEU A 175 -1.71 3.16 15.56
N PHE A 176 -0.64 3.50 14.83
CA PHE A 176 0.50 4.19 15.45
C PHE A 176 0.19 5.63 15.83
N ASN A 177 -0.81 6.24 15.18
CA ASN A 177 -1.28 7.55 15.58
C ASN A 177 -1.95 7.54 16.97
N SER A 178 -2.51 6.40 17.44
CA SER A 178 -3.13 6.36 18.77
C SER A 178 -2.13 6.58 19.91
N LEU A 179 -0.86 6.20 19.68
CA LEU A 179 0.21 6.35 20.66
C LEU A 179 0.61 7.81 20.91
N LYS A 180 0.22 8.73 20.01
CA LYS A 180 0.39 10.17 20.17
C LYS A 180 -0.93 10.94 20.34
N GLY A 181 -1.99 10.24 20.74
CA GLY A 181 -3.32 10.79 20.99
C GLY A 181 -4.24 10.87 19.77
N GLY A 182 -3.83 10.33 18.62
CA GLY A 182 -4.65 10.17 17.42
C GLY A 182 -4.32 11.13 16.28
N LEU A 183 -4.94 10.89 15.13
CA LEU A 183 -4.89 11.78 13.97
C LEU A 183 -5.55 13.13 14.26
N ASP A 184 -4.99 14.20 13.71
CA ASP A 184 -5.58 15.55 13.71
C ASP A 184 -6.58 15.73 12.57
N TYR A 185 -6.34 15.04 11.44
CA TYR A 185 -7.20 15.08 10.27
C TYR A 185 -7.42 13.68 9.68
N ALA A 186 -8.63 13.40 9.20
CA ALA A 186 -8.93 12.13 8.54
C ALA A 186 -9.93 12.31 7.39
N ILE A 187 -9.60 11.79 6.20
CA ILE A 187 -10.52 11.69 5.07
C ILE A 187 -10.67 10.21 4.73
N TYR A 188 -11.86 9.65 4.93
CA TYR A 188 -12.17 8.25 4.59
C TYR A 188 -13.10 8.21 3.39
N ILE A 189 -12.66 7.63 2.28
CA ILE A 189 -13.49 7.30 1.12
C ILE A 189 -13.65 5.78 1.11
N THR A 190 -14.87 5.27 1.31
CA THR A 190 -15.09 3.83 1.42
C THR A 190 -16.48 3.42 0.96
N THR A 191 -16.60 2.24 0.39
CA THR A 191 -17.91 1.60 0.12
C THR A 191 -18.41 0.81 1.33
N SER A 192 -17.55 0.55 2.32
CA SER A 192 -17.87 -0.25 3.50
C SER A 192 -18.81 0.48 4.47
N SER A 193 -19.64 -0.31 5.16
CA SER A 193 -20.71 0.16 6.04
C SER A 193 -20.48 -0.31 7.49
N PRO A 194 -20.77 0.53 8.51
CA PRO A 194 -20.43 0.23 9.90
C PRO A 194 -21.26 -0.92 10.50
N GLU A 195 -22.42 -1.24 9.94
CA GLU A 195 -23.38 -2.23 10.45
C GLU A 195 -22.79 -3.65 10.48
N SER A 196 -21.77 -3.90 9.66
CA SER A 196 -21.02 -5.17 9.67
C SER A 196 -20.14 -5.35 10.91
N GLY A 197 -19.90 -4.30 11.70
CA GLY A 197 -18.89 -4.29 12.77
C GLY A 197 -17.45 -4.38 12.26
N SER A 198 -17.23 -4.26 10.94
CA SER A 198 -15.89 -4.36 10.37
C SER A 198 -15.09 -3.08 10.54
N LEU A 199 -13.78 -3.23 10.76
CA LEU A 199 -12.86 -2.09 10.79
C LEU A 199 -12.93 -1.26 9.50
N SER A 200 -13.10 -1.89 8.34
CA SER A 200 -13.22 -1.20 7.05
C SER A 200 -14.37 -0.19 7.06
N GLY A 201 -15.53 -0.59 7.60
CA GLY A 201 -16.74 0.25 7.70
C GLY A 201 -16.76 1.21 8.89
N ALA A 202 -15.87 1.03 9.89
CA ALA A 202 -15.82 1.84 11.10
C ALA A 202 -15.63 3.34 10.80
N PRO A 203 -16.51 4.23 11.31
CA PRO A 203 -16.38 5.67 11.10
C PRO A 203 -15.19 6.26 11.89
N PRO A 204 -14.68 7.45 11.51
CA PRO A 204 -13.68 8.17 12.31
C PRO A 204 -14.09 8.35 13.78
N GLU A 205 -15.37 8.54 14.06
CA GLU A 205 -15.96 8.67 15.39
C GLU A 205 -15.72 7.42 16.25
N GLU A 206 -15.86 6.23 15.67
CA GLU A 206 -15.53 4.99 16.37
C GLU A 206 -14.03 4.92 16.67
N ALA A 207 -13.18 5.34 15.72
CA ALA A 207 -11.74 5.39 15.92
C ALA A 207 -11.31 6.34 17.05
N MET A 208 -12.12 7.34 17.43
CA MET A 208 -11.86 8.20 18.59
C MET A 208 -11.91 7.44 19.91
N SER A 209 -12.82 6.47 20.06
CA SER A 209 -12.90 5.62 21.26
C SER A 209 -11.61 4.84 21.53
N TRP A 210 -10.84 4.57 20.48
CA TRP A 210 -9.55 3.88 20.53
C TRP A 210 -8.36 4.84 20.63
N GLY A 211 -8.62 6.15 20.70
CA GLY A 211 -7.59 7.19 20.62
C GLY A 211 -6.89 7.27 19.27
N LYS A 212 -7.37 6.57 18.23
CA LYS A 212 -6.75 6.55 16.88
C LYS A 212 -7.01 7.85 16.10
N VAL A 213 -8.07 8.57 16.47
CA VAL A 213 -8.43 9.91 15.99
C VAL A 213 -8.67 10.81 17.20
N LYS A 214 -8.20 12.06 17.17
CA LYS A 214 -8.41 13.01 18.28
C LYS A 214 -9.88 13.40 18.41
N ALA A 215 -10.34 13.65 19.63
CA ALA A 215 -11.70 14.16 19.88
C ALA A 215 -11.97 15.51 19.18
N GLY A 216 -10.95 16.36 19.01
CA GLY A 216 -11.02 17.62 18.28
C GLY A 216 -10.55 17.55 16.82
N ALA A 217 -10.41 16.34 16.25
CA ALA A 217 -9.97 16.18 14.86
C ALA A 217 -11.00 16.73 13.88
N SER A 218 -10.53 17.25 12.74
CA SER A 218 -11.41 17.52 11.60
C SER A 218 -11.40 16.33 10.66
N PHE A 219 -12.56 15.74 10.40
CA PHE A 219 -12.64 14.56 9.56
C PHE A 219 -13.81 14.62 8.58
N ALA A 220 -13.67 13.88 7.50
CA ALA A 220 -14.72 13.66 6.52
C ALA A 220 -14.78 12.17 6.18
N ARG A 221 -15.99 11.62 6.14
CA ARG A 221 -16.25 10.27 5.62
C ARG A 221 -17.20 10.39 4.45
N VAL A 222 -16.81 9.85 3.30
CA VAL A 222 -17.63 9.81 2.10
C VAL A 222 -17.87 8.35 1.73
N LYS A 223 -19.15 7.95 1.66
CA LYS A 223 -19.54 6.63 1.20
C LYS A 223 -19.60 6.63 -0.33
N GLY A 224 -18.71 5.89 -0.98
CA GLY A 224 -18.66 5.82 -2.44
C GLY A 224 -17.36 5.23 -2.97
N ASP A 225 -17.29 5.09 -4.29
CA ASP A 225 -16.16 4.50 -4.99
C ASP A 225 -14.98 5.47 -5.07
N ALA A 226 -13.79 5.01 -4.69
CA ALA A 226 -12.56 5.80 -4.73
C ALA A 226 -12.15 6.16 -6.18
N THR A 227 -12.49 5.34 -7.17
CA THR A 227 -12.20 5.61 -8.59
C THR A 227 -12.91 6.86 -9.11
N ILE A 228 -14.04 7.25 -8.50
CA ILE A 228 -14.81 8.46 -8.85
C ILE A 228 -14.41 9.61 -7.92
N LEU A 229 -14.41 9.36 -6.61
CA LEU A 229 -14.28 10.42 -5.61
C LEU A 229 -12.84 10.91 -5.45
N PHE A 230 -11.84 10.04 -5.56
CA PHE A 230 -10.45 10.42 -5.33
C PHE A 230 -9.89 11.34 -6.43
N PRO A 231 -10.16 11.13 -7.74
CA PRO A 231 -9.75 12.09 -8.76
C PRO A 231 -10.33 13.50 -8.54
N LEU A 232 -11.59 13.60 -8.11
CA LEU A 232 -12.22 14.89 -7.78
C LEU A 232 -11.54 15.55 -6.57
N LEU A 233 -11.28 14.78 -5.51
CA LEU A 233 -10.54 15.26 -4.34
C LEU A 233 -9.13 15.75 -4.74
N ALA A 234 -8.39 14.95 -5.51
CA ALA A 234 -7.05 15.28 -5.98
C ALA A 234 -7.04 16.55 -6.84
N TYR A 235 -8.04 16.72 -7.72
CA TYR A 235 -8.22 17.94 -8.50
C TYR A 235 -8.43 19.17 -7.61
N CYS A 236 -9.35 19.09 -6.64
CA CYS A 236 -9.61 20.16 -5.68
C CYS A 236 -8.37 20.49 -4.84
N MET A 237 -7.67 19.47 -4.34
CA MET A 237 -6.43 19.63 -3.58
C MET A 237 -5.34 20.31 -4.41
N LYS A 238 -5.18 19.94 -5.68
CA LYS A 238 -4.22 20.58 -6.59
C LYS A 238 -4.54 22.06 -6.82
N LYS A 239 -5.82 22.44 -6.85
CA LYS A 239 -6.23 23.83 -6.99
C LYS A 239 -5.92 24.64 -5.73
N ILE A 240 -6.29 24.11 -4.56
CA ILE A 240 -6.03 24.73 -3.25
C ILE A 240 -4.53 24.85 -2.97
N TRP A 241 -3.72 23.87 -3.37
CA TRP A 241 -2.27 23.86 -3.12
C TRP A 241 -1.49 24.83 -4.02
N LYS A 242 -2.05 25.23 -5.16
CA LYS A 242 -1.42 26.21 -6.06
C LYS A 242 -1.64 27.66 -5.59
N GLU A 243 -2.54 27.88 -4.64
CA GLU A 243 -2.77 29.14 -3.92
C GLU A 243 -1.95 29.14 -2.61
#